data_AF-A0A2H0H8K0-F1
#
_entry.id   AF-A0A2H0H8K0-F1
#
_cell.length_a   1.000
_cell.length_b   1.000
_cell.length_c   1.000
_cell.angle_alpha   90.00
_cell.angle_beta   90.00
_cell.angle_gamma   90.00
#
_symmetry.space_group_name_H-M   'P 1'
#
loop_
_entity.id
_entity.type
_entity.pdbx_description
1 polymer ?
#
loop_
_entity_poly.entity_id
_entity_poly.type
_entity_poly.pdbx_seq_one_letter_code
_entity_poly.pdbx_strand_id
1 'polypeptide(L)'
;MYGGGFSLGIAKPYYLYIIEDVTGDGTNFILVTERFDAGKHSSTYIYGRAPFSTGLDEITLHPGLYLKTGLNFEFGTRNTLVKSLEVGAAIDILPTGLNIMADDNNQIFFPGIFLNFSLGKRFNKY
;
A
#
# COMPACT_ATOMS: atom_id res chain seq x y z
N MET A 1 -3.75 21.01 13.03
CA MET A 1 -2.39 20.45 12.91
C MET A 1 -2.09 20.21 11.45
N TYR A 2 -0.93 20.64 10.97
CA TYR A 2 -0.42 20.32 9.64
C TYR A 2 0.97 19.72 9.80
N GLY A 3 1.34 18.83 8.90
CA GLY A 3 2.64 18.18 8.91
C GLY A 3 2.99 17.64 7.54
N GLY A 4 4.28 17.51 7.27
CA GLY A 4 4.77 16.92 6.04
C GLY A 4 6.05 16.14 6.31
N GLY A 5 6.37 15.22 5.43
CA GLY A 5 7.55 14.37 5.53
C GLY A 5 7.87 13.70 4.22
N PHE A 6 8.89 12.85 4.25
CA PHE A 6 9.26 12.00 3.12
C PHE A 6 8.43 10.71 3.13
N SER A 7 8.09 10.22 1.95
CA SER A 7 7.41 8.94 1.74
C SER A 7 8.27 8.05 0.86
N LEU A 8 8.23 6.73 1.09
CA LEU A 8 8.92 5.75 0.26
C LEU A 8 7.96 4.60 -0.05
N GLY A 9 7.49 4.57 -1.29
CA GLY A 9 6.77 3.44 -1.84
C GLY A 9 7.73 2.32 -2.25
N ILE A 10 7.39 1.09 -1.91
CA ILE A 10 8.12 -0.11 -2.32
C ILE A 10 7.14 -0.95 -3.14
N ALA A 11 7.38 -1.03 -4.45
CA ALA A 11 6.53 -1.82 -5.34
C ALA A 11 7.18 -3.17 -5.59
N LYS A 12 6.47 -4.24 -5.23
CA LYS A 12 6.87 -5.61 -5.56
C LYS A 12 5.98 -6.13 -6.69
N PRO A 13 6.54 -6.66 -7.80
CA PRO A 13 5.73 -7.29 -8.83
C PRO A 13 5.01 -8.54 -8.30
N TYR A 14 3.79 -8.75 -8.78
CA TYR A 14 2.97 -9.90 -8.41
C TYR A 14 3.19 -11.04 -9.40
N TYR A 15 3.67 -12.18 -8.90
CA TYR A 15 3.92 -13.38 -9.67
C TYR A 15 2.83 -14.43 -9.45
N LEU A 16 2.45 -15.11 -10.52
CA LEU A 16 1.40 -16.12 -10.54
C LEU A 16 1.92 -17.42 -11.15
N TYR A 17 1.35 -18.53 -10.71
CA TYR A 17 1.43 -19.80 -11.41
C TYR A 17 0.36 -19.85 -12.49
N ILE A 18 0.80 -20.06 -13.73
CA ILE A 18 -0.04 -20.09 -14.90
C ILE A 18 0.04 -21.49 -15.51
N ILE A 19 -1.12 -22.03 -15.84
CA ILE A 19 -1.23 -23.31 -16.52
C ILE A 19 -1.06 -23.03 -18.01
N GLU A 20 0.11 -23.35 -18.54
CA GLU A 20 0.37 -23.25 -19.98
C GLU A 20 0.33 -24.63 -20.62
N ASP A 21 -0.29 -24.71 -21.79
CA ASP A 21 -0.25 -25.89 -22.64
C ASP A 21 1.00 -25.83 -23.52
N VAL A 22 1.93 -26.75 -23.28
CA VAL A 22 3.25 -26.76 -23.94
C VAL A 22 3.17 -27.27 -25.37
N THR A 23 2.17 -28.10 -25.67
CA THR A 23 2.02 -28.74 -26.99
C THR A 23 0.98 -28.03 -27.85
N GLY A 24 0.06 -27.27 -27.25
CA GLY A 24 -1.05 -26.60 -27.94
C GLY A 24 -2.19 -27.54 -28.35
N ASP A 25 -2.06 -28.82 -27.99
CA ASP A 25 -2.99 -29.91 -28.31
C ASP A 25 -3.95 -30.26 -27.13
N GLY A 26 -3.93 -29.47 -26.05
CA GLY A 26 -4.79 -29.66 -24.86
C GLY A 26 -4.38 -30.82 -23.96
N THR A 27 -3.20 -31.41 -24.17
CA THR A 27 -2.80 -32.68 -23.54
C THR A 27 -1.69 -32.55 -22.50
N ASN A 28 -0.82 -31.54 -22.59
CA ASN A 28 0.34 -31.38 -21.72
C ASN A 28 0.36 -29.99 -21.08
N PHE A 29 -0.03 -29.94 -19.80
CA PHE A 29 -0.04 -28.71 -19.02
C PHE A 29 1.17 -28.64 -18.09
N ILE A 30 1.85 -27.50 -18.07
CA ILE A 30 2.89 -27.20 -17.09
C ILE A 30 2.51 -25.95 -16.29
N LEU A 31 3.08 -25.85 -15.08
CA LEU A 31 2.98 -24.65 -14.26
C LEU A 31 4.19 -23.78 -14.52
N VAL A 32 3.97 -22.63 -15.15
CA VAL A 32 5.00 -21.60 -15.35
C VAL A 32 4.77 -20.48 -14.33
N THR A 33 5.86 -19.95 -13.78
CA THR A 33 5.80 -18.79 -12.90
C THR A 33 6.07 -17.54 -13.72
N GLU A 34 5.07 -16.69 -13.88
CA GLU A 34 5.20 -15.45 -14.66
C GLU A 34 4.66 -14.25 -13.89
N ARG A 35 5.15 -13.06 -14.25
CA ARG A 35 4.65 -11.79 -13.74
C ARG A 35 3.25 -11.56 -14.29
N PHE A 36 2.33 -11.12 -13.44
CA PHE A 36 0.97 -10.83 -13.88
C PHE A 36 0.93 -9.70 -14.92
N ASP A 37 0.23 -9.98 -16.01
CA ASP A 37 -0.06 -9.08 -17.13
C ASP A 37 -1.53 -9.32 -17.52
N ALA A 38 -2.38 -8.30 -17.38
CA ALA A 38 -3.81 -8.41 -17.66
C ALA A 38 -4.12 -8.56 -19.17
N GLY A 39 -3.20 -8.17 -20.05
CA GLY A 39 -3.33 -8.37 -21.50
C GLY A 39 -2.94 -9.78 -21.95
N LYS A 40 -1.98 -10.41 -21.26
CA LYS A 40 -1.50 -11.77 -21.58
C LYS A 40 -2.29 -12.88 -20.87
N HIS A 41 -2.74 -12.65 -19.64
CA HIS A 41 -3.28 -13.71 -18.79
C HIS A 41 -4.79 -13.64 -18.61
N SER A 42 -5.49 -14.61 -19.21
CA SER A 42 -6.90 -14.85 -18.91
C SER A 42 -7.04 -15.50 -17.54
N SER A 43 -8.04 -15.07 -16.76
CA SER A 43 -8.33 -15.58 -15.42
C SER A 43 -8.54 -17.09 -15.37
N THR A 44 -8.87 -17.74 -16.49
CA THR A 44 -9.12 -19.17 -16.61
C THR A 44 -7.86 -20.02 -16.43
N TYR A 45 -6.68 -19.50 -16.75
CA TYR A 45 -5.40 -20.23 -16.70
C TYR A 45 -4.55 -19.93 -15.46
N ILE A 46 -5.08 -19.12 -14.54
CA ILE A 46 -4.38 -18.77 -13.31
C ILE A 46 -4.59 -19.89 -12.28
N TYR A 47 -3.54 -20.66 -12.00
CA TYR A 47 -3.57 -21.74 -11.01
C TYR A 47 -3.53 -21.21 -9.57
N GLY A 48 -2.73 -20.17 -9.34
CA GLY A 48 -2.61 -19.56 -8.01
C GLY A 48 -1.44 -18.60 -7.86
N ARG A 49 -1.24 -18.14 -6.61
CA ARG A 49 -0.15 -17.22 -6.25
C ARG A 49 1.21 -17.92 -6.24
N ALA A 50 2.24 -17.27 -6.77
CA ALA A 50 3.62 -17.72 -6.62
C ALA A 50 4.14 -17.48 -5.18
N PRO A 51 5.28 -18.09 -4.79
CA PRO A 51 5.90 -17.85 -3.49
C PRO A 51 6.23 -16.38 -3.27
N PHE A 52 6.14 -15.92 -2.02
CA PHE A 52 6.40 -14.52 -1.68
C PHE A 52 7.84 -14.09 -1.99
N SER A 53 8.79 -15.03 -1.99
CA SER A 53 10.20 -14.78 -2.33
C SER A 53 10.44 -14.48 -3.81
N THR A 54 9.52 -14.86 -4.70
CA THR A 54 9.66 -14.64 -6.14
C THR A 54 9.36 -13.17 -6.48
N GLY A 55 10.26 -12.51 -7.22
CA GLY A 55 10.17 -11.11 -7.60
C GLY A 55 10.63 -10.12 -6.51
N LEU A 56 11.44 -10.58 -5.53
CA LEU A 56 12.08 -9.69 -4.55
C LEU A 56 13.27 -8.92 -5.14
N ASP A 57 13.88 -9.46 -6.19
CA ASP A 57 14.97 -8.87 -6.97
C ASP A 57 14.50 -7.77 -7.93
N GLU A 58 13.21 -7.75 -8.26
CA GLU A 58 12.57 -6.77 -9.15
C GLU A 58 11.78 -5.70 -8.39
N ILE A 59 12.09 -5.49 -7.12
CA ILE A 59 11.44 -4.44 -6.32
C ILE A 59 11.85 -3.07 -6.84
N THR A 60 10.87 -2.21 -7.09
CA THR A 60 11.09 -0.81 -7.46
C THR A 60 10.83 0.11 -6.28
N LEU A 61 11.71 1.09 -6.10
CA LEU A 61 11.59 2.10 -5.07
C LEU A 61 11.00 3.38 -5.66
N HIS A 62 9.99 3.91 -4.99
CA HIS A 62 9.25 5.10 -5.40
C HIS A 62 9.35 6.13 -4.29
N PRO A 63 10.35 7.02 -4.30
CA PRO A 63 10.44 8.10 -3.32
C PRO A 63 9.32 9.12 -3.56
N GLY A 64 8.81 9.71 -2.49
CA GLY A 64 7.68 10.63 -2.53
C GLY A 64 7.61 11.59 -1.35
N LEU A 65 6.52 12.35 -1.33
CA LEU A 65 6.22 13.34 -0.31
C LEU A 65 4.94 12.94 0.41
N TYR A 66 4.97 12.98 1.74
CA TYR A 66 3.81 12.79 2.58
C TYR A 66 3.34 14.13 3.13
N LEU A 67 2.06 14.42 3.01
CA LEU A 67 1.44 15.61 3.57
C LEU A 67 0.22 15.22 4.40
N LYS A 68 0.04 15.83 5.56
CA LYS A 68 -1.14 15.64 6.40
C LYS A 68 -1.67 16.94 6.97
N THR A 69 -2.98 16.99 7.14
CA THR A 69 -3.67 18.06 7.83
C THR A 69 -4.81 17.48 8.65
N GLY A 70 -5.08 18.06 9.81
CA GLY A 70 -6.10 17.55 10.73
C GLY A 70 -6.52 18.56 11.78
N LEU A 71 -7.67 18.29 12.36
CA LEU A 71 -8.23 19.01 13.49
C LEU A 71 -7.95 18.19 14.76
N ASN A 72 -7.50 18.85 15.82
CA ASN A 72 -7.26 18.24 17.11
C ASN A 72 -8.29 18.77 18.12
N PHE A 73 -8.98 17.86 18.79
CA PHE A 73 -9.95 18.15 19.84
C PHE A 73 -9.42 17.58 21.15
N GLU A 74 -9.27 18.43 22.15
CA GLU A 74 -8.87 18.01 23.50
C GLU A 74 -10.10 18.02 24.43
N PHE A 75 -10.31 16.91 25.15
CA PHE A 75 -11.46 16.72 26.03
C PHE A 75 -11.01 16.34 27.45
N GLY A 76 -11.08 17.27 28.39
CA GLY A 76 -10.74 16.99 29.80
C GLY A 76 -11.13 18.09 30.76
N THR A 77 -12.07 17.79 31.67
CA THR A 77 -12.48 18.73 32.74
C THR A 77 -11.47 18.77 33.90
N ARG A 78 -10.62 17.74 34.05
CA ARG A 78 -9.58 17.64 35.07
C ARG A 78 -8.22 17.55 34.41
N ASN A 79 -7.31 18.44 34.81
CA ASN A 79 -5.96 18.63 34.27
C ASN A 79 -5.01 17.42 34.41
N THR A 80 -5.50 16.27 34.91
CA THR A 80 -4.70 15.07 35.20
C THR A 80 -4.78 14.03 34.10
N LEU A 81 -5.80 14.04 33.23
CA LEU A 81 -5.97 13.08 32.13
C LEU A 81 -6.04 13.85 30.80
N VAL A 82 -5.00 13.67 29.97
CA VAL A 82 -4.96 14.18 28.61
C VAL A 82 -5.77 13.21 27.74
N LYS A 83 -6.89 13.66 27.20
CA LYS A 83 -7.61 12.92 26.16
C LYS A 83 -7.72 13.81 24.94
N SER A 84 -7.16 13.36 23.82
CA SER A 84 -7.17 14.11 22.58
C SER A 84 -7.61 13.22 21.43
N LEU A 85 -8.45 13.76 20.57
CA LEU A 85 -8.95 13.15 19.35
C LEU A 85 -8.46 14.00 18.18
N GLU A 86 -7.71 13.41 17.27
CA GLU A 86 -7.31 14.06 16.02
C GLU A 86 -8.01 13.38 14.85
N VAL A 87 -8.64 14.18 13.98
CA VAL A 87 -9.25 13.70 12.74
C VAL A 87 -8.65 14.50 11.60
N GLY A 88 -8.23 13.83 10.53
CA GLY A 88 -7.63 14.53 9.42
C GLY A 88 -7.58 13.73 8.13
N ALA A 89 -6.99 14.36 7.14
CA ALA A 89 -6.69 13.78 5.85
C ALA A 89 -5.19 13.85 5.59
N ALA A 90 -4.68 12.85 4.88
CA ALA A 90 -3.31 12.77 4.44
C ALA A 90 -3.28 12.46 2.94
N ILE A 91 -2.16 12.79 2.30
CA ILE A 91 -1.91 12.44 0.92
C ILE A 91 -0.44 12.09 0.75
N ASP A 92 -0.21 10.96 0.10
CA ASP A 92 1.12 10.58 -0.41
C ASP A 92 1.20 10.93 -1.90
N ILE A 93 2.30 11.58 -2.26
CA ILE A 93 2.61 12.00 -3.63
C ILE A 93 3.87 11.28 -4.06
N LEU A 94 3.73 10.32 -4.97
CA LEU A 94 4.82 9.51 -5.52
C LEU A 94 5.06 9.92 -6.98
N PRO A 95 5.93 10.92 -7.27
CA PRO A 95 6.07 11.49 -8.62
C PRO A 95 6.65 10.52 -9.65
N THR A 96 7.38 9.50 -9.21
CA THR A 96 7.79 8.37 -10.07
C THR A 96 6.60 7.55 -10.57
N GLY A 97 5.44 7.74 -9.93
CA GLY A 97 4.20 6.99 -10.08
C GLY A 97 4.35 5.53 -9.64
N LEU A 98 3.25 4.95 -9.19
CA LEU A 98 3.19 3.61 -8.64
C LEU A 98 1.99 2.91 -9.26
N ASN A 99 2.24 1.80 -9.97
CA ASN A 99 1.16 0.99 -10.50
C ASN A 99 0.71 -0.04 -9.46
N ILE A 100 -0.52 0.10 -8.96
CA ILE A 100 -1.15 -0.82 -8.00
C ILE A 100 -2.25 -1.68 -8.64
N MET A 101 -2.78 -1.30 -9.80
CA MET A 101 -3.92 -1.93 -10.46
C MET A 101 -3.59 -2.20 -11.92
N ALA A 102 -3.97 -3.36 -12.43
CA ALA A 102 -3.52 -3.83 -13.75
C ALA A 102 -3.78 -2.85 -14.91
N ASP A 103 -4.90 -2.13 -14.87
CA ASP A 103 -5.33 -1.17 -15.90
C ASP A 103 -4.99 0.30 -15.59
N ASP A 104 -4.49 0.62 -14.38
CA ASP A 104 -4.30 2.01 -13.97
C ASP A 104 -2.84 2.43 -14.14
N ASN A 105 -2.58 3.19 -15.19
CA ASN A 105 -1.22 3.56 -15.54
C ASN A 105 -0.72 4.69 -14.62
N ASN A 106 0.16 4.31 -13.71
CA ASN A 106 1.09 5.19 -13.00
C ASN A 106 0.40 6.19 -12.04
N GLN A 107 -0.28 5.65 -11.01
CA GLN A 107 -0.93 6.48 -10.00
C GLN A 107 0.10 7.25 -9.16
N ILE A 108 -0.06 8.57 -9.08
CA ILE A 108 0.86 9.48 -8.39
C ILE A 108 0.32 9.90 -7.01
N PHE A 109 -1.01 10.04 -6.88
CA PHE A 109 -1.66 10.56 -5.69
C PHE A 109 -2.38 9.46 -4.91
N PHE A 110 -2.12 9.40 -3.61
CA PHE A 110 -2.72 8.43 -2.70
C PHE A 110 -3.36 9.17 -1.52
N PRO A 111 -4.64 9.58 -1.64
CA PRO A 111 -5.35 10.25 -0.57
C PRO A 111 -5.78 9.26 0.51
N GLY A 112 -5.74 9.70 1.77
CA GLY A 112 -6.15 8.91 2.92
C GLY A 112 -6.79 9.78 4.00
N ILE A 113 -7.54 9.15 4.89
CA ILE A 113 -8.09 9.76 6.10
C ILE A 113 -7.52 9.06 7.32
N PHE A 114 -7.34 9.80 8.41
CA PHE A 114 -6.83 9.23 9.65
C PHE A 114 -7.61 9.72 10.87
N LEU A 115 -7.59 8.88 11.90
CA LEU A 115 -8.17 9.12 13.21
C LEU A 115 -7.11 8.73 14.26
N ASN A 116 -6.62 9.70 15.03
CA ASN A 116 -5.72 9.43 16.15
C ASN A 116 -6.47 9.63 17.47
N PHE A 117 -6.33 8.68 18.38
CA PHE A 117 -6.85 8.79 19.73
C PHE A 117 -5.70 8.69 20.72
N SER A 118 -5.50 9.77 21.49
CA SER A 118 -4.40 9.90 22.43
C SER A 118 -4.94 9.92 23.85
N LEU A 119 -4.50 8.97 24.67
CA LEU A 119 -4.79 8.86 26.10
C LEU A 119 -3.49 9.05 26.89
N GLY A 120 -3.45 10.03 27.78
CA GLY A 120 -2.31 10.31 28.64
C GLY A 120 -2.74 10.69 30.05
N LYS A 121 -1.84 10.50 31.01
CA LYS A 121 -1.98 11.01 32.37
C LYS A 121 -0.80 11.91 32.68
N ARG A 122 -1.07 13.18 32.99
CA ARG A 122 -0.01 14.12 33.37
C ARG A 122 0.23 13.98 34.87
N PHE A 123 1.31 13.28 35.24
CA PHE A 123 1.80 13.29 36.62
C PHE A 123 2.67 14.53 36.81
N ASN A 124 2.13 15.56 37.44
CA ASN A 124 2.95 16.62 37.99
C ASN A 124 3.52 16.11 39.32
N LYS A 125 4.84 15.93 39.41
CA LYS A 125 5.52 15.74 40.70
C LYS A 125 5.90 17.14 41.17
N TYR A 126 5.20 17.60 42.21
CA TYR A 126 5.26 18.91 42.86
C TYR A 126 4.41 20.01 42.20
#